data_AF-A0A429G972-F1
#
_entry.id   AF-A0A429G972-F1
#
_cell.length_a   1.000
_cell.length_b   1.000
_cell.length_c   1.000
_cell.angle_alpha   90.00
_cell.angle_beta   90.00
_cell.angle_gamma   90.00
#
_symmetry.space_group_name_H-M   'P 1'
#
loop_
_entity.id
_entity.type
_entity.pdbx_description
1 polymer ?
#
loop_
_entity_poly.entity_id
_entity_poly.type
_entity_poly.pdbx_seq_one_letter_code
_entity_poly.pdbx_strand_id
1 'polypeptide(L)'
;MSAMSPRAQRISKNLPEWVVVVGVCLLLSQGIAAIVWASNTIGDPKKVTYLVTGESSDAMLTYYTPDTIERDTVAGTLLPFRMDFQADGDEYLRIAARNDEDGTPGALTCTIMVDGRIVEQDRASGTSEASCSGTAKRLRPIAGAKLPPLTGAVAPEVRRLEKTVEMKRYPGAGARVVGRVTDPEARLSYAELGRPWEPFSTEPYGPYTGSQKFETEAEWQAMLGSRVVDDGVMGSYSGPNRLRDVAAAIQDARQFDNFRDGTTGRDVASQPFEVSGRPAWVLVRELHFRQPDLRATMDLSVVVVVDTGQVRPSSVWIDIPNTHQRYWSDVNKIVRSLQVVS
;
A
#
# COMPACT_ATOMS: atom_id res chain seq x y z
N MET A 1 3.88 33.14 -48.43
CA MET A 1 2.47 33.35 -48.84
C MET A 1 2.16 32.35 -49.94
N SER A 2 1.63 31.17 -49.57
CA SER A 2 1.37 30.09 -50.52
C SER A 2 0.06 30.35 -51.28
N ALA A 3 0.13 30.35 -52.62
CA ALA A 3 -1.03 30.54 -53.47
C ALA A 3 -2.01 29.37 -53.32
N MET A 4 -3.24 29.68 -52.91
CA MET A 4 -4.34 28.73 -52.81
C MET A 4 -4.64 28.07 -54.16
N SER A 5 -4.93 26.77 -54.16
CA SER A 5 -5.25 26.04 -55.38
C SER A 5 -6.58 26.50 -55.99
N PRO A 6 -6.77 26.40 -57.32
CA PRO A 6 -8.00 26.82 -58.01
C PRO A 6 -9.26 26.11 -57.51
N ARG A 7 -9.13 24.90 -56.94
CA ARG A 7 -10.23 24.15 -56.32
C ARG A 7 -10.66 24.76 -54.98
N ALA A 8 -9.72 25.26 -54.17
CA ALA A 8 -10.03 25.91 -52.90
C ALA A 8 -10.74 27.25 -53.10
N GLN A 9 -10.34 28.03 -54.12
CA GLN A 9 -11.01 29.29 -54.46
C GLN A 9 -12.47 29.10 -54.88
N ARG A 10 -12.80 28.00 -55.57
CA ARG A 10 -14.17 27.74 -56.07
C ARG A 10 -15.12 27.32 -54.94
N ILE A 11 -14.62 26.67 -53.89
CA ILE A 11 -15.42 26.28 -52.71
C ILE A 11 -15.67 27.49 -51.79
N SER A 12 -14.72 28.43 -51.68
CA SER A 12 -14.88 29.63 -50.84
C SER A 12 -15.98 30.60 -51.31
N LYS A 13 -16.31 30.62 -52.60
CA LYS A 13 -17.24 31.61 -53.18
C LYS A 13 -18.73 31.28 -53.00
N ASN A 14 -19.07 30.04 -52.60
CA ASN A 14 -20.46 29.59 -52.47
C ASN A 14 -20.81 29.18 -51.02
N LEU A 15 -19.96 29.51 -50.05
CA LEU A 15 -20.28 29.28 -48.64
C LEU A 15 -21.21 30.41 -48.16
N PRO A 16 -22.43 30.10 -47.71
CA PRO A 16 -23.30 31.12 -47.17
C PRO A 16 -22.66 31.73 -45.91
N GLU A 17 -22.82 33.05 -45.71
CA GLU A 17 -22.09 33.83 -44.69
C GLU A 17 -22.17 33.23 -43.28
N TRP A 18 -23.28 32.57 -42.94
CA TRP A 18 -23.45 31.88 -41.66
C TRP A 18 -22.43 30.76 -41.42
N VAL A 19 -21.94 30.09 -42.47
CA VAL A 19 -20.94 29.01 -42.33
C VAL A 19 -19.56 29.57 -41.99
N VAL A 20 -19.23 30.76 -42.50
CA VAL A 20 -17.98 31.45 -42.14
C VAL A 20 -18.03 31.93 -40.69
N VAL A 21 -19.17 32.50 -40.26
CA VAL A 21 -19.38 32.92 -38.87
C VAL A 21 -19.32 31.72 -37.92
N VAL A 22 -19.98 30.61 -38.24
CA VAL A 22 -19.95 29.38 -37.42
C VAL A 22 -18.54 28.79 -37.38
N GLY A 23 -17.80 28.78 -38.49
CA GLY A 23 -16.41 28.30 -38.54
C GLY A 23 -15.46 29.13 -37.67
N VAL A 24 -15.60 30.46 -37.68
CA VAL A 24 -14.79 31.35 -36.82
C VAL A 24 -15.18 31.19 -35.35
N CYS A 25 -16.48 31.08 -35.03
CA CYS A 25 -16.93 30.81 -33.65
C CYS A 25 -16.44 29.47 -33.12
N LEU A 26 -16.41 28.42 -33.95
CA LEU A 26 -15.86 27.10 -33.58
C LEU A 26 -14.35 27.14 -33.37
N LEU A 27 -13.61 27.90 -34.18
CA LEU A 27 -12.15 28.06 -33.97
C LEU A 27 -11.83 28.85 -32.70
N LEU A 28 -12.62 29.89 -32.40
CA LEU A 28 -12.46 30.66 -31.15
C LEU A 28 -12.89 29.86 -29.92
N SER A 29 -13.92 29.01 -30.02
CA SER A 29 -14.34 28.15 -28.91
C SER A 29 -13.32 27.05 -28.60
N GLN A 30 -12.59 26.53 -29.60
CA GLN A 30 -11.49 25.59 -29.36
C GLN A 30 -10.29 26.24 -28.65
N GLY A 31 -9.98 27.50 -28.95
CA GLY A 31 -8.95 28.24 -28.22
C GLY A 31 -9.30 28.45 -26.74
N ILE A 32 -10.56 28.81 -26.45
CA ILE A 32 -11.04 28.98 -25.08
C ILE A 32 -11.12 27.63 -24.36
N ALA A 33 -11.59 26.57 -25.02
CA ALA A 33 -11.62 25.22 -24.44
C ALA A 33 -10.21 24.71 -24.12
N ALA A 34 -9.22 24.93 -24.99
CA ALA A 34 -7.84 24.55 -24.73
C ALA A 34 -7.20 25.36 -23.59
N ILE A 35 -7.52 26.66 -23.46
CA ILE A 35 -7.07 27.49 -22.34
C ILE A 35 -7.73 27.02 -21.04
N VAL A 36 -9.04 26.74 -21.05
CA VAL A 36 -9.76 26.19 -19.89
C VAL A 36 -9.23 24.81 -19.51
N TRP A 37 -8.94 23.93 -20.47
CA TRP A 37 -8.36 22.61 -20.23
C TRP A 37 -6.92 22.71 -19.70
N ALA A 38 -6.11 23.64 -20.21
CA ALA A 38 -4.77 23.90 -19.71
C ALA A 38 -4.77 24.54 -18.31
N SER A 39 -5.72 25.43 -18.01
CA SER A 39 -5.85 26.06 -16.69
C SER A 39 -6.53 25.18 -15.64
N ASN A 40 -7.18 24.10 -16.06
CA ASN A 40 -7.90 23.16 -15.19
C ASN A 40 -7.24 21.77 -15.17
N THR A 41 -5.94 21.70 -15.49
CA THR A 41 -5.13 20.52 -15.18
C THR A 41 -4.93 20.47 -13.67
N ILE A 42 -5.94 19.90 -13.00
CA ILE A 42 -5.82 19.26 -11.69
C ILE A 42 -4.55 18.41 -11.77
N GLY A 43 -3.54 18.74 -10.96
CA GLY A 43 -2.26 18.04 -11.00
C GLY A 43 -2.46 16.56 -10.72
N ASP A 44 -1.57 15.70 -11.23
CA ASP A 44 -1.69 14.27 -10.99
C ASP A 44 -1.80 14.00 -9.47
N PRO A 45 -2.86 13.32 -9.02
CA PRO A 45 -3.08 13.06 -7.60
C PRO A 45 -1.90 12.29 -7.02
N LYS A 46 -1.48 12.72 -5.84
CA LYS A 46 -0.33 12.20 -5.10
C LYS A 46 -0.79 11.28 -4.00
N LYS A 47 -0.10 10.15 -3.87
CA LYS A 47 -0.35 9.24 -2.74
C LYS A 47 0.24 9.86 -1.48
N VAL A 48 -0.62 10.24 -0.55
CA VAL A 48 -0.24 10.78 0.75
C VAL A 48 -0.43 9.71 1.82
N THR A 49 0.52 9.65 2.75
CA THR A 49 0.38 8.85 3.98
C THR A 49 0.63 9.74 5.19
N TYR A 50 -0.31 9.71 6.13
CA TYR A 50 -0.07 10.13 7.50
C TYR A 50 0.35 8.93 8.35
N LEU A 51 1.39 9.13 9.15
CA LEU A 51 1.85 8.16 10.15
C LEU A 51 2.08 8.90 11.47
N VAL A 52 1.49 8.41 12.54
CA VAL A 52 1.81 8.83 13.90
C VAL A 52 2.31 7.62 14.66
N THR A 53 3.47 7.74 15.27
CA THR A 53 4.05 6.72 16.16
C THR A 53 4.27 7.36 17.52
N GLY A 54 4.40 6.57 18.57
CA GLY A 54 4.71 7.10 19.88
C GLY A 54 5.07 6.02 20.87
N GLU A 55 5.50 6.40 22.07
CA GLU A 55 5.70 5.47 23.21
C GLU A 55 4.38 5.18 23.95
N SER A 56 3.37 6.02 23.74
CA SER A 56 2.02 5.85 24.27
C SER A 56 1.20 4.93 23.36
N SER A 57 0.30 4.15 23.96
CA SER A 57 -0.58 3.22 23.24
C SER A 57 -1.65 3.93 22.42
N ASP A 58 -1.99 5.16 22.79
CA ASP A 58 -2.96 6.02 22.12
C ASP A 58 -2.50 7.48 22.09
N ALA A 59 -3.17 8.28 21.26
CA ALA A 59 -3.05 9.72 21.20
C ALA A 59 -4.36 10.34 20.75
N MET A 60 -4.57 11.61 21.07
CA MET A 60 -5.56 12.41 20.38
C MET A 60 -4.95 12.93 19.09
N LEU A 61 -5.60 12.63 17.97
CA LEU A 61 -5.17 13.08 16.65
C LEU A 61 -6.06 14.21 16.16
N THR A 62 -5.43 15.13 15.44
CA THR A 62 -6.11 16.19 14.69
C THR A 62 -5.54 16.21 13.29
N TYR A 63 -6.33 15.87 12.28
CA TYR A 63 -5.86 15.82 10.90
C TYR A 63 -6.86 16.38 9.90
N TYR A 64 -6.36 16.59 8.67
CA TYR A 64 -7.13 17.07 7.53
C TYR A 64 -6.86 16.17 6.32
N THR A 65 -7.93 15.72 5.66
CA THR A 65 -7.86 15.05 4.37
C THR A 65 -8.70 15.83 3.34
N PRO A 66 -8.44 15.66 2.04
CA PRO A 66 -9.21 16.32 0.97
C PRO A 66 -10.72 16.06 1.04
N ASP A 67 -11.10 14.85 1.47
CA ASP A 67 -12.48 14.42 1.58
C ASP A 67 -13.17 14.97 2.84
N THR A 68 -12.41 15.44 3.83
CA THR A 68 -12.92 15.99 5.09
C THR A 68 -12.86 17.52 5.03
N ILE A 69 -14.00 18.14 4.71
CA ILE A 69 -14.14 19.61 4.71
C ILE A 69 -13.92 20.18 6.14
N GLU A 70 -14.02 19.34 7.17
CA GLU A 70 -13.87 19.71 8.58
C GLU A 70 -12.65 19.06 9.24
N ARG A 71 -12.17 19.70 10.32
CA ARG A 71 -11.08 19.19 11.16
C ARG A 71 -11.59 17.99 11.95
N ASP A 72 -11.12 16.79 11.60
CA ASP A 72 -11.38 15.62 12.43
C ASP A 72 -10.45 15.64 13.66
N THR A 73 -11.06 15.59 14.83
CA THR A 73 -10.36 15.40 16.10
C THR A 73 -10.85 14.11 16.73
N VAL A 74 -9.94 13.15 16.90
CA VAL A 74 -10.28 11.81 17.38
C VAL A 74 -9.43 11.51 18.61
N ALA A 75 -10.07 11.43 19.77
CA ALA A 75 -9.46 11.01 21.03
C ALA A 75 -9.31 9.49 21.09
N GLY A 76 -8.39 8.99 21.92
CA GLY A 76 -8.14 7.55 22.09
C GLY A 76 -7.72 6.83 20.80
N THR A 77 -7.08 7.52 19.86
CA THR A 77 -6.62 6.89 18.61
C THR A 77 -5.40 6.04 18.91
N LEU A 78 -5.48 4.74 18.65
CA LEU A 78 -4.40 3.81 18.91
C LEU A 78 -3.18 4.08 18.03
N LEU A 79 -1.99 3.95 18.62
CA LEU A 79 -0.72 4.12 17.94
C LEU A 79 -0.06 2.78 17.61
N PRO A 80 0.57 2.66 16.41
CA PRO A 80 0.90 3.75 15.52
C PRO A 80 -0.21 3.99 14.48
N PHE A 81 -0.82 5.17 14.46
CA PHE A 81 -1.86 5.48 13.48
C PHE A 81 -1.29 5.63 12.07
N ARG A 82 -1.93 5.01 11.07
CA ARG A 82 -1.60 5.17 9.65
C ARG A 82 -2.85 5.46 8.83
N MET A 83 -2.75 6.41 7.89
CA MET A 83 -3.83 6.72 6.94
C MET A 83 -3.25 7.04 5.57
N ASP A 84 -3.73 6.36 4.54
CA ASP A 84 -3.37 6.57 3.13
C ASP A 84 -4.54 7.22 2.39
N PHE A 85 -4.29 8.27 1.60
CA PHE A 85 -5.29 8.91 0.75
C PHE A 85 -4.63 9.55 -0.48
N GLN A 86 -5.45 9.96 -1.46
CA GLN A 86 -4.99 10.71 -2.63
C GLN A 86 -5.20 12.19 -2.37
N ALA A 87 -4.21 13.01 -2.73
CA ALA A 87 -4.30 14.46 -2.61
C ALA A 87 -3.73 15.15 -3.84
N ASP A 88 -4.39 16.22 -4.28
CA ASP A 88 -3.86 17.09 -5.32
C ASP A 88 -2.64 17.87 -4.80
N GLY A 89 -1.76 18.29 -5.71
CA GLY A 89 -0.52 18.96 -5.34
C GLY A 89 -0.71 20.22 -4.47
N ASP A 90 -1.79 20.97 -4.69
CA ASP A 90 -2.04 22.23 -3.99
C ASP A 90 -2.85 22.05 -2.68
N GLU A 91 -3.24 20.82 -2.33
CA GLU A 91 -3.99 20.54 -1.11
C GLU A 91 -3.13 20.67 0.15
N TYR A 92 -3.77 21.18 1.20
CA TYR A 92 -3.14 21.38 2.49
C TYR A 92 -3.23 20.10 3.33
N LEU A 93 -2.06 19.60 3.68
CA LEU A 93 -1.87 18.43 4.51
C LEU A 93 -1.56 18.89 5.93
N ARG A 94 -2.22 18.30 6.93
CA ARG A 94 -1.90 18.51 8.33
C ARG A 94 -2.32 17.31 9.16
N ILE A 95 -1.41 16.88 10.03
CA ILE A 95 -1.67 15.93 11.11
C ILE A 95 -0.92 16.38 12.35
N ALA A 96 -1.62 16.35 13.48
CA ALA A 96 -1.10 16.62 14.80
C ALA A 96 -1.48 15.50 15.74
N ALA A 97 -0.60 15.21 16.69
CA ALA A 97 -0.78 14.19 17.71
C ALA A 97 -0.37 14.74 19.08
N ARG A 98 -1.25 14.55 20.07
CA ARG A 98 -0.96 14.84 21.47
C ARG A 98 -1.28 13.63 22.34
N ASN A 99 -0.54 13.44 23.42
CA ASN A 99 -0.89 12.43 24.42
C ASN A 99 -2.24 12.79 25.03
N ASP A 100 -3.07 11.79 25.32
CA ASP A 100 -4.34 12.03 25.99
C ASP A 100 -4.10 12.57 27.41
N GLU A 101 -5.03 13.37 27.94
CA GLU A 101 -4.89 13.96 29.28
C GLU A 101 -4.85 12.88 30.37
N ASP A 102 -5.53 11.75 30.13
CA ASP A 102 -5.57 10.58 31.01
C ASP A 102 -4.53 9.50 30.64
N GLY A 103 -3.77 9.69 29.57
CA GLY A 103 -2.81 8.73 29.02
C GLY A 103 -1.43 8.78 29.68
N THR A 104 -0.62 7.73 29.48
CA THR A 104 0.79 7.76 29.92
C THR A 104 1.57 8.73 29.02
N PRO A 105 2.28 9.74 29.58
CA PRO A 105 3.09 10.65 28.79
C PRO A 105 4.21 9.89 28.08
N GLY A 106 4.32 10.07 26.76
CA GLY A 106 5.33 9.42 25.94
C GLY A 106 5.81 10.33 24.80
N ALA A 107 6.93 9.98 24.18
CA ALA A 107 7.33 10.68 22.96
C ALA A 107 6.42 10.29 21.79
N LEU A 108 5.89 11.28 21.07
CA LEU A 108 5.10 11.10 19.85
C LEU A 108 5.88 11.58 18.63
N THR A 109 5.66 10.98 17.48
CA THR A 109 6.26 11.39 16.21
C THR A 109 5.22 11.35 15.11
N CYS A 110 4.89 12.50 14.53
CA CYS A 110 4.10 12.58 13.31
C CYS A 110 5.02 12.50 12.09
N THR A 111 4.51 11.98 10.99
CA THR A 111 5.23 11.86 9.72
C THR A 111 4.23 11.96 8.57
N ILE A 112 4.50 12.84 7.60
CA ILE A 112 3.77 12.91 6.33
C ILE A 112 4.69 12.38 5.24
N MET A 113 4.16 11.44 4.44
CA MET A 113 4.84 10.93 3.26
C MET A 113 4.05 11.27 2.00
N VAL A 114 4.76 11.61 0.93
CA VAL A 114 4.20 11.83 -0.41
C VAL A 114 4.95 10.93 -1.38
N ASP A 115 4.21 10.13 -2.16
CA ASP A 115 4.74 9.10 -3.07
C ASP A 115 5.77 8.17 -2.37
N GLY A 116 5.51 7.84 -1.10
CA GLY A 116 6.34 6.95 -0.28
C GLY A 116 7.59 7.58 0.34
N ARG A 117 7.82 8.88 0.13
CA ARG A 117 8.97 9.61 0.70
C ARG A 117 8.55 10.50 1.86
N ILE A 118 9.32 10.53 2.94
CA ILE A 118 9.08 11.42 4.09
C ILE A 118 9.31 12.86 3.65
N VAL A 119 8.28 13.69 3.79
CA VAL A 119 8.34 15.10 3.43
C VAL A 119 8.16 16.03 4.63
N GLU A 120 7.52 15.54 5.71
CA GLU A 120 7.47 16.21 7.01
C GLU A 120 7.59 15.17 8.12
N GLN A 121 8.28 15.52 9.19
CA GLN A 121 8.40 14.70 10.38
C GLN A 121 8.69 15.61 11.59
N ASP A 122 7.90 15.46 12.64
CA ASP A 122 8.08 16.19 13.89
C ASP A 122 7.94 15.23 15.07
N ARG A 123 8.72 15.46 16.13
CA ARG A 123 8.75 14.63 17.34
C ARG A 123 8.57 15.52 18.56
N ALA A 124 7.55 15.22 19.36
CA ALA A 124 7.27 15.87 20.62
C ALA A 124 7.36 14.86 21.78
N SER A 125 7.52 15.34 23.01
CA SER A 125 7.57 14.49 24.21
C SER A 125 6.89 15.18 25.38
N GLY A 126 6.41 14.40 26.35
CA GLY A 126 5.66 14.93 27.49
C GLY A 126 4.24 15.33 27.07
N THR A 127 3.79 16.54 27.43
CA THR A 127 2.45 17.04 27.08
C THR A 127 2.42 17.86 25.79
N SER A 128 3.54 17.90 25.05
CA SER A 128 3.66 18.66 23.80
C SER A 128 3.03 17.93 22.62
N GLU A 129 2.49 18.70 21.67
CA GLU A 129 1.91 18.22 20.42
C GLU A 129 3.00 18.05 19.36
N ALA A 130 3.05 16.89 18.69
CA ALA A 130 3.84 16.69 17.47
C ALA A 130 2.97 17.08 16.28
N SER A 131 3.39 18.05 15.46
CA SER A 131 2.56 18.60 14.38
C SER A 131 3.31 18.67 13.06
N CYS A 132 2.74 18.03 12.03
CA CYS A 132 3.26 17.99 10.68
C CYS A 132 2.26 18.71 9.77
N SER A 133 2.73 19.62 8.90
CA SER A 133 1.84 20.29 7.94
C SER A 133 2.56 20.83 6.70
N GLY A 134 1.84 20.96 5.59
CA GLY A 134 2.33 21.60 4.37
C GLY A 134 1.42 21.36 3.17
N THR A 135 1.93 21.48 1.95
CA THR A 135 1.17 21.14 0.72
C THR A 135 1.95 20.15 -0.13
N ALA A 136 1.29 19.15 -0.71
CA ALA A 136 1.93 18.02 -1.40
C ALA A 136 2.95 18.46 -2.49
N LYS A 137 2.70 19.58 -3.18
CA LYS A 137 3.56 20.16 -4.22
C LYS A 137 4.76 20.96 -3.70
N ARG A 138 4.67 21.51 -2.49
CA ARG A 138 5.73 22.35 -1.90
C ARG A 138 6.66 21.57 -0.99
N LEU A 139 6.13 20.54 -0.35
CA LEU A 139 6.89 19.68 0.54
C LEU A 139 7.91 18.87 -0.28
N ARG A 140 9.16 18.88 0.19
CA ARG A 140 10.26 18.17 -0.46
C ARG A 140 10.69 17.00 0.41
N PRO A 141 11.12 15.87 -0.18
CA PRO A 141 11.66 14.78 0.60
C PRO A 141 12.80 15.24 1.53
N ILE A 142 12.69 14.89 2.81
CA ILE A 142 13.71 15.18 3.81
C ILE A 142 14.85 14.18 3.61
N ALA A 143 16.02 14.68 3.19
CA ALA A 143 17.17 13.84 2.92
C ALA A 143 17.65 13.11 4.20
N GLY A 144 17.69 11.77 4.14
CA GLY A 144 18.15 10.95 5.26
C GLY A 144 17.14 10.76 6.39
N ALA A 145 15.92 11.29 6.25
CA ALA A 145 14.83 10.97 7.17
C ALA A 145 14.55 9.47 7.15
N LYS A 146 14.42 8.89 8.33
CA LYS A 146 14.05 7.48 8.51
C LYS A 146 12.62 7.44 9.02
N LEU A 147 11.89 6.42 8.58
CA LEU A 147 10.60 6.17 9.18
C LEU A 147 10.81 5.92 10.67
N PRO A 148 10.02 6.56 11.52
CA PRO A 148 10.12 6.32 12.95
C PRO A 148 9.84 4.83 13.17
N PRO A 149 10.51 4.22 14.15
CA PRO A 149 10.26 2.83 14.46
C PRO A 149 8.75 2.66 14.71
N LEU A 150 8.12 1.73 14.00
CA LEU A 150 6.77 1.29 14.35
C LEU A 150 6.74 0.60 15.73
N THR A 151 7.91 0.39 16.33
CA THR A 151 8.10 -0.07 17.70
C THR A 151 7.98 1.09 18.68
N GLY A 152 6.87 1.10 19.41
CA GLY A 152 6.44 2.14 20.34
C GLY A 152 4.92 2.13 20.50
N ALA A 153 4.23 1.70 19.43
CA ALA A 153 2.96 1.01 19.52
C ALA A 153 2.96 0.04 20.71
N VAL A 154 1.79 -0.32 21.22
CA VAL A 154 1.63 -1.71 21.62
C VAL A 154 1.94 -2.50 20.36
N ALA A 155 3.22 -2.85 20.15
CA ALA A 155 3.64 -3.62 19.00
C ALA A 155 2.69 -4.81 18.99
N PRO A 156 2.09 -5.16 17.82
CA PRO A 156 1.23 -6.32 17.75
C PRO A 156 1.90 -7.42 18.56
N GLU A 157 1.20 -8.01 19.54
CA GLU A 157 1.84 -8.92 20.47
C GLU A 157 2.35 -10.11 19.68
N VAL A 158 3.62 -10.05 19.25
CA VAL A 158 4.18 -10.97 18.28
C VAL A 158 5.30 -11.75 18.94
N ARG A 159 5.10 -13.04 19.04
CA ARG A 159 6.17 -13.97 19.39
C ARG A 159 7.04 -14.25 18.17
N ARG A 160 8.16 -13.54 18.06
CA ARG A 160 9.15 -13.68 16.97
C ARG A 160 9.98 -14.95 17.11
N LEU A 161 10.48 -15.43 15.98
CA LEU A 161 11.50 -16.47 15.95
C LEU A 161 12.90 -15.86 16.03
N GLU A 162 13.70 -16.28 17.00
CA GLU A 162 15.10 -15.83 17.14
C GLU A 162 16.05 -16.50 16.14
N LYS A 163 15.69 -17.69 15.68
CA LYS A 163 16.49 -18.51 14.75
C LYS A 163 15.68 -18.90 13.52
N THR A 164 16.39 -19.37 12.51
CA THR A 164 15.78 -19.98 11.34
C THR A 164 14.94 -21.18 11.74
N VAL A 165 13.69 -21.20 11.27
CA VAL A 165 12.77 -22.32 11.41
C VAL A 165 12.16 -22.58 10.04
N GLU A 166 12.29 -23.81 9.58
CA GLU A 166 11.81 -24.17 8.24
C GLU A 166 10.29 -24.14 8.15
N MET A 167 9.80 -23.66 7.00
CA MET A 167 8.41 -23.69 6.62
C MET A 167 7.96 -25.13 6.47
N LYS A 168 6.92 -25.49 7.23
CA LYS A 168 6.32 -26.81 7.17
C LYS A 168 5.63 -27.02 5.82
N ARG A 169 5.42 -28.29 5.48
CA ARG A 169 4.44 -28.66 4.47
C ARG A 169 3.05 -28.60 5.13
N TYR A 170 2.26 -27.63 4.73
CA TYR A 170 0.90 -27.47 5.23
C TYR A 170 -0.03 -28.54 4.63
N PRO A 171 -0.97 -29.06 5.43
CA PRO A 171 -1.92 -30.06 4.97
C PRO A 171 -3.01 -29.43 4.08
N GLY A 172 -3.84 -30.29 3.49
CA GLY A 172 -4.98 -29.89 2.67
C GLY A 172 -4.84 -30.31 1.20
N ALA A 173 -5.98 -30.38 0.51
CA ALA A 173 -6.00 -30.65 -0.93
C ALA A 173 -5.53 -29.41 -1.73
N GLY A 174 -5.87 -28.22 -1.21
CA GLY A 174 -5.66 -26.96 -1.88
C GLY A 174 -6.46 -26.82 -3.18
N ALA A 175 -6.26 -25.70 -3.84
CA ALA A 175 -6.81 -25.44 -5.16
C ALA A 175 -6.02 -26.18 -6.24
N ARG A 176 -6.68 -26.49 -7.36
CA ARG A 176 -5.99 -26.97 -8.56
C ARG A 176 -5.18 -25.82 -9.15
N VAL A 177 -3.94 -26.06 -9.57
CA VAL A 177 -3.21 -25.08 -10.38
C VAL A 177 -3.80 -25.08 -11.79
N VAL A 178 -4.26 -23.92 -12.26
CA VAL A 178 -4.92 -23.76 -13.57
C VAL A 178 -4.04 -23.06 -14.59
N GLY A 179 -2.98 -22.39 -14.14
CA GLY A 179 -2.12 -21.60 -14.99
C GLY A 179 -0.92 -21.05 -14.24
N ARG A 180 -0.42 -19.92 -14.73
CA ARG A 180 0.68 -19.17 -14.13
C ARG A 180 0.41 -17.69 -14.28
N VAL A 181 0.48 -17.01 -13.15
CA VAL A 181 0.42 -15.55 -13.07
C VAL A 181 1.77 -14.97 -13.43
N THR A 182 1.76 -13.83 -14.12
CA THR A 182 2.94 -12.98 -14.28
C THR A 182 2.57 -11.56 -13.86
N ASP A 183 3.20 -11.08 -12.80
CA ASP A 183 3.11 -9.70 -12.33
C ASP A 183 4.36 -8.95 -12.81
N PRO A 184 4.26 -8.14 -13.88
CA PRO A 184 5.41 -7.46 -14.48
C PRO A 184 5.96 -6.36 -13.57
N GLU A 185 5.13 -5.72 -12.75
CA GLU A 185 5.58 -4.67 -11.83
C GLU A 185 6.38 -5.28 -10.68
N ALA A 186 5.84 -6.33 -10.07
CA ALA A 186 6.57 -7.08 -9.06
C ALA A 186 7.74 -7.88 -9.65
N ARG A 187 7.84 -8.09 -10.96
CA ARG A 187 8.81 -9.00 -11.60
C ARG A 187 8.78 -10.41 -11.04
N LEU A 188 7.57 -10.88 -10.74
CA LEU A 188 7.33 -12.19 -10.16
C LEU A 188 6.34 -12.99 -11.00
N SER A 189 6.57 -14.29 -11.07
CA SER A 189 5.64 -15.25 -11.65
C SER A 189 5.45 -16.43 -10.69
N TYR A 190 4.22 -16.94 -10.59
CA TYR A 190 3.85 -18.03 -9.68
C TYR A 190 2.62 -18.78 -10.21
N ALA A 191 2.32 -19.93 -9.62
CA ALA A 191 1.16 -20.74 -9.97
C ALA A 191 -0.14 -19.95 -9.82
N GLU A 192 -0.98 -19.98 -10.86
CA GLU A 192 -2.34 -19.46 -10.78
C GLU A 192 -3.24 -20.54 -10.16
N LEU A 193 -3.86 -20.19 -9.05
CA LEU A 193 -4.75 -21.09 -8.32
C LEU A 193 -6.14 -21.03 -8.95
N GLY A 194 -6.74 -22.18 -9.21
CA GLY A 194 -8.12 -22.27 -9.66
C GLY A 194 -9.10 -22.17 -8.49
N ARG A 195 -10.38 -22.46 -8.77
CA ARG A 195 -11.46 -22.40 -7.76
C ARG A 195 -11.04 -23.01 -6.40
N PRO A 196 -11.39 -22.35 -5.28
CA PRO A 196 -12.29 -21.22 -5.16
C PRO A 196 -11.66 -19.86 -5.47
N TRP A 197 -10.34 -19.79 -5.62
CA TRP A 197 -9.64 -18.57 -6.00
C TRP A 197 -10.23 -18.00 -7.29
N GLU A 198 -10.56 -16.72 -7.25
CA GLU A 198 -10.90 -15.93 -8.40
C GLU A 198 -9.70 -15.89 -9.37
N PRO A 199 -9.94 -15.74 -10.69
CA PRO A 199 -8.87 -15.54 -11.66
C PRO A 199 -7.97 -14.38 -11.27
N PHE A 200 -6.69 -14.46 -11.65
CA PHE A 200 -5.77 -13.38 -11.37
C PHE A 200 -6.24 -12.06 -11.99
N SER A 201 -6.22 -11.01 -11.17
CA SER A 201 -6.57 -9.66 -11.56
C SER A 201 -5.40 -8.72 -11.33
N THR A 202 -5.16 -7.84 -12.29
CA THR A 202 -4.27 -6.67 -12.15
C THR A 202 -5.05 -5.40 -11.79
N GLU A 203 -6.35 -5.52 -11.53
CA GLU A 203 -7.10 -4.41 -10.96
C GLU A 203 -6.55 -4.10 -9.56
N PRO A 204 -6.30 -2.83 -9.22
CA PRO A 204 -5.74 -2.46 -7.93
C PRO A 204 -6.59 -3.03 -6.79
N TYR A 205 -5.97 -3.83 -5.92
CA TYR A 205 -6.58 -4.33 -4.69
C TYR A 205 -5.71 -3.91 -3.51
N GLY A 206 -6.14 -2.88 -2.78
CA GLY A 206 -5.32 -2.27 -1.73
C GLY A 206 -3.94 -1.89 -2.27
N PRO A 207 -2.83 -2.37 -1.68
CA PRO A 207 -1.49 -2.03 -2.14
C PRO A 207 -0.90 -3.02 -3.16
N TYR A 208 -1.68 -3.98 -3.66
CA TYR A 208 -1.20 -5.03 -4.57
C TYR A 208 -1.36 -4.65 -6.04
N THR A 209 -0.36 -5.02 -6.84
CA THR A 209 -0.30 -4.79 -8.29
C THR A 209 -0.98 -5.93 -9.05
N GLY A 210 -1.09 -7.09 -8.42
CA GLY A 210 -1.99 -8.15 -8.85
C GLY A 210 -2.37 -9.07 -7.71
N SER A 211 -3.54 -9.68 -7.82
CA SER A 211 -4.11 -10.52 -6.75
C SER A 211 -5.02 -11.64 -7.25
N GLN A 212 -5.18 -12.64 -6.39
CA GLN A 212 -6.28 -13.62 -6.41
C GLN A 212 -6.91 -13.63 -5.01
N LYS A 213 -8.22 -13.85 -4.95
CA LYS A 213 -8.96 -13.91 -3.68
C LYS A 213 -10.10 -14.90 -3.74
N PHE A 214 -10.64 -15.26 -2.60
CA PHE A 214 -11.96 -15.85 -2.52
C PHE A 214 -12.61 -15.55 -1.17
N GLU A 215 -13.92 -15.35 -1.18
CA GLU A 215 -14.68 -15.13 0.05
C GLU A 215 -14.67 -16.38 0.93
N THR A 216 -14.40 -16.18 2.21
CA THR A 216 -14.37 -17.26 3.21
C THR A 216 -15.55 -17.16 4.15
N GLU A 217 -15.83 -15.94 4.64
CA GLU A 217 -16.94 -15.57 5.50
C GLU A 217 -17.41 -14.17 5.07
N ALA A 218 -18.54 -13.68 5.59
CA ALA A 218 -19.03 -12.34 5.22
C ALA A 218 -17.96 -11.29 5.55
N GLU A 219 -17.58 -10.48 4.56
CA GLU A 219 -16.52 -9.45 4.67
C GLU A 219 -15.13 -9.99 5.07
N TRP A 220 -14.91 -11.31 5.00
CA TRP A 220 -13.62 -11.94 5.28
C TRP A 220 -13.21 -12.88 4.16
N GLN A 221 -11.97 -12.78 3.70
CA GLN A 221 -11.51 -13.47 2.51
C GLN A 221 -10.11 -14.01 2.67
N ALA A 222 -9.81 -15.08 1.94
CA ALA A 222 -8.44 -15.48 1.68
C ALA A 222 -7.93 -14.72 0.47
N MET A 223 -6.66 -14.35 0.49
CA MET A 223 -6.10 -13.45 -0.50
C MET A 223 -4.63 -13.81 -0.77
N LEU A 224 -4.25 -13.65 -2.02
CA LEU A 224 -2.91 -13.87 -2.57
C LEU A 224 -2.59 -12.64 -3.39
N GLY A 225 -1.49 -11.96 -3.09
CA GLY A 225 -1.11 -10.73 -3.77
C GLY A 225 0.39 -10.61 -3.99
N SER A 226 0.77 -9.96 -5.07
CA SER A 226 2.16 -9.55 -5.34
C SER A 226 2.28 -8.05 -5.50
N ARG A 227 3.48 -7.53 -5.18
CA ARG A 227 3.83 -6.11 -5.30
C ARG A 227 5.33 -5.87 -5.20
N VAL A 228 5.78 -4.69 -5.62
CA VAL A 228 7.06 -4.13 -5.18
C VAL A 228 6.92 -3.60 -3.75
N VAL A 229 7.92 -3.84 -2.90
CA VAL A 229 7.91 -3.39 -1.49
C VAL A 229 7.93 -1.86 -1.41
N ASP A 230 7.12 -1.29 -0.51
CA ASP A 230 7.04 0.17 -0.29
C ASP A 230 8.38 0.79 0.12
N ASP A 231 8.65 1.99 -0.39
CA ASP A 231 9.92 2.70 -0.14
C ASP A 231 10.12 2.98 1.36
N GLY A 232 9.01 3.24 2.06
CA GLY A 232 9.02 3.42 3.50
C GLY A 232 9.55 2.22 4.29
N VAL A 233 9.31 1.00 3.81
CA VAL A 233 9.86 -0.20 4.47
C VAL A 233 11.39 -0.23 4.28
N MET A 234 11.90 0.25 3.15
CA MET A 234 13.31 0.06 2.77
C MET A 234 14.33 0.86 3.58
N GLY A 235 13.96 2.04 4.09
CA GLY A 235 14.89 2.93 4.80
C GLY A 235 15.41 2.39 6.13
N SER A 236 14.71 1.42 6.72
CA SER A 236 15.01 0.88 8.05
C SER A 236 15.76 -0.47 8.02
N TYR A 237 15.84 -1.13 6.87
CA TYR A 237 16.37 -2.50 6.76
C TYR A 237 17.58 -2.56 5.81
N SER A 238 18.77 -2.52 6.40
CA SER A 238 20.06 -2.66 5.72
C SER A 238 20.90 -3.76 6.37
N GLY A 239 21.84 -4.35 5.64
CA GLY A 239 22.73 -5.40 6.15
C GLY A 239 22.30 -6.83 5.79
N PRO A 240 22.96 -7.85 6.39
CA PRO A 240 22.86 -9.24 5.94
C PRO A 240 21.48 -9.88 6.15
N ASN A 241 20.69 -9.38 7.10
CA ASN A 241 19.34 -9.87 7.39
C ASN A 241 18.23 -9.07 6.72
N ARG A 242 18.56 -8.16 5.79
CA ARG A 242 17.60 -7.23 5.17
C ARG A 242 16.31 -7.90 4.69
N LEU A 243 16.37 -9.03 3.98
CA LEU A 243 15.15 -9.67 3.46
C LEU A 243 14.27 -10.26 4.58
N ARG A 244 14.89 -10.76 5.66
CA ARG A 244 14.17 -11.22 6.86
C ARG A 244 13.46 -10.06 7.53
N ASP A 245 14.16 -8.95 7.72
CA ASP A 245 13.64 -7.80 8.44
C ASP A 245 12.54 -7.09 7.63
N VAL A 246 12.68 -7.02 6.29
CA VAL A 246 11.61 -6.55 5.39
C VAL A 246 10.39 -7.47 5.45
N ALA A 247 10.57 -8.80 5.45
CA ALA A 247 9.45 -9.73 5.56
C ALA A 247 8.69 -9.56 6.90
N ALA A 248 9.43 -9.36 7.99
CA ALA A 248 8.89 -9.05 9.30
C ALA A 248 8.09 -7.73 9.29
N ALA A 249 8.64 -6.67 8.72
CA ALA A 249 7.99 -5.37 8.62
C ALA A 249 6.67 -5.42 7.84
N ILE A 250 6.63 -6.17 6.73
CA ILE A 250 5.41 -6.34 5.93
C ILE A 250 4.34 -7.07 6.75
N GLN A 251 4.71 -8.13 7.50
CA GLN A 251 3.76 -8.82 8.38
C GLN A 251 3.24 -7.92 9.50
N ASP A 252 4.10 -7.05 10.04
CA ASP A 252 3.73 -6.15 11.14
C ASP A 252 2.79 -5.06 10.69
N ALA A 253 3.11 -4.41 9.55
CA ALA A 253 2.23 -3.43 8.93
C ALA A 253 0.87 -4.05 8.63
N ARG A 254 0.84 -5.27 8.07
CA ARG A 254 -0.41 -5.95 7.77
C ARG A 254 -1.22 -6.31 9.02
N GLN A 255 -0.57 -6.87 10.05
CA GLN A 255 -1.27 -7.20 11.29
C GLN A 255 -1.90 -5.95 11.90
N PHE A 256 -1.22 -4.82 11.78
CA PHE A 256 -1.73 -3.53 12.25
C PHE A 256 -2.84 -2.96 11.36
N ASP A 257 -2.66 -2.94 10.04
CA ASP A 257 -3.57 -2.28 9.10
C ASP A 257 -4.85 -3.09 8.81
N ASN A 258 -4.80 -4.42 8.92
CA ASN A 258 -5.87 -5.30 8.43
C ASN A 258 -6.61 -6.09 9.53
N PHE A 259 -6.12 -6.09 10.76
CA PHE A 259 -6.72 -6.84 11.85
C PHE A 259 -7.08 -5.91 13.00
N ARG A 260 -8.16 -6.25 13.73
CA ARG A 260 -8.61 -5.45 14.88
C ARG A 260 -7.63 -5.55 16.05
N ASP A 261 -7.75 -4.59 16.97
CA ASP A 261 -7.00 -4.55 18.21
C ASP A 261 -7.12 -5.83 19.04
N GLY A 262 -6.03 -6.21 19.69
CA GLY A 262 -5.92 -7.47 20.42
C GLY A 262 -5.57 -8.69 19.56
N THR A 263 -5.35 -8.52 18.25
CA THR A 263 -4.78 -9.57 17.41
C THR A 263 -3.33 -9.85 17.80
N THR A 264 -3.02 -11.11 18.11
CA THR A 264 -1.67 -11.55 18.49
C THR A 264 -1.01 -12.31 17.34
N GLY A 265 0.29 -12.11 17.17
CA GLY A 265 1.10 -12.74 16.13
C GLY A 265 1.98 -13.85 16.69
N ARG A 266 2.15 -14.93 15.94
CA ARG A 266 3.13 -15.98 16.28
C ARG A 266 3.88 -16.40 15.03
N ASP A 267 5.14 -16.01 14.94
CA ASP A 267 6.00 -16.48 13.85
C ASP A 267 6.23 -17.98 14.04
N VAL A 268 5.95 -18.77 13.00
CA VAL A 268 6.03 -20.25 13.04
C VAL A 268 7.00 -20.83 12.02
N ALA A 269 7.42 -20.03 11.05
CA ALA A 269 8.54 -20.32 10.17
C ALA A 269 9.21 -19.02 9.70
N SER A 270 10.52 -19.04 9.56
CA SER A 270 11.31 -17.91 9.06
C SER A 270 12.61 -18.49 8.51
N GLN A 271 12.81 -18.45 7.20
CA GLN A 271 14.01 -19.03 6.59
C GLN A 271 14.44 -18.32 5.30
N PRO A 272 15.74 -18.32 5.00
CA PRO A 272 16.24 -17.96 3.68
C PRO A 272 15.96 -19.10 2.69
N PHE A 273 15.83 -18.74 1.41
CA PHE A 273 15.85 -19.65 0.28
C PHE A 273 16.20 -18.88 -1.00
N GLU A 274 16.13 -19.54 -2.16
CA GLU A 274 16.41 -18.90 -3.44
C GLU A 274 15.21 -18.98 -4.40
N VAL A 275 15.01 -17.93 -5.18
CA VAL A 275 14.04 -17.87 -6.28
C VAL A 275 14.80 -17.49 -7.55
N SER A 276 14.82 -18.37 -8.55
CA SER A 276 15.60 -18.17 -9.78
C SER A 276 17.08 -17.80 -9.52
N GLY A 277 17.71 -18.43 -8.52
CA GLY A 277 19.10 -18.15 -8.11
C GLY A 277 19.31 -16.81 -7.41
N ARG A 278 18.22 -16.13 -7.01
CA ARG A 278 18.26 -14.86 -6.28
C ARG A 278 17.87 -15.05 -4.82
N PRO A 279 18.49 -14.30 -3.89
CA PRO A 279 18.14 -14.37 -2.47
C PRO A 279 16.66 -14.07 -2.22
N ALA A 280 16.04 -14.90 -1.39
CA ALA A 280 14.67 -14.73 -0.94
C ALA A 280 14.54 -15.11 0.54
N TRP A 281 13.48 -14.62 1.17
CA TRP A 281 13.13 -14.95 2.53
C TRP A 281 11.64 -15.24 2.65
N VAL A 282 11.27 -16.28 3.38
CA VAL A 282 9.88 -16.58 3.73
C VAL A 282 9.66 -16.41 5.22
N LEU A 283 8.57 -15.74 5.60
CA LEU A 283 8.11 -15.58 6.96
C LEU A 283 6.64 -16.00 7.05
N VAL A 284 6.35 -16.97 7.92
CA VAL A 284 5.00 -17.44 8.21
C VAL A 284 4.60 -17.05 9.61
N ARG A 285 3.44 -16.41 9.74
CA ARG A 285 2.84 -15.97 10.98
C ARG A 285 1.43 -16.53 11.11
N GLU A 286 1.13 -17.08 12.27
CA GLU A 286 -0.26 -17.28 12.69
C GLU A 286 -0.73 -15.97 13.35
N LEU A 287 -1.80 -15.39 12.81
CA LEU A 287 -2.46 -14.18 13.35
C LEU A 287 -3.70 -14.64 14.10
N HIS A 288 -3.68 -14.60 15.44
CA HIS A 288 -4.78 -15.06 16.28
C HIS A 288 -5.64 -13.89 16.73
N PHE A 289 -6.94 -13.98 16.49
CA PHE A 289 -7.91 -12.93 16.78
C PHE A 289 -9.25 -13.51 17.24
N ARG A 290 -10.12 -12.64 17.74
CA ARG A 290 -11.53 -12.97 18.01
C ARG A 290 -12.40 -11.81 17.55
N GLN A 291 -13.40 -12.10 16.71
CA GLN A 291 -14.39 -11.13 16.29
C GLN A 291 -15.78 -11.73 16.48
N PRO A 292 -16.78 -10.95 16.95
CA PRO A 292 -18.12 -11.47 17.23
C PRO A 292 -18.78 -12.19 16.05
N ASP A 293 -18.52 -11.71 14.83
CA ASP A 293 -19.21 -12.16 13.61
C ASP A 293 -18.36 -13.09 12.73
N LEU A 294 -17.14 -13.43 13.16
CA LEU A 294 -16.26 -14.35 12.43
C LEU A 294 -16.09 -15.67 13.17
N ARG A 295 -16.23 -16.79 12.44
CA ARG A 295 -15.84 -18.10 12.97
C ARG A 295 -14.34 -18.30 12.88
N ALA A 296 -13.68 -17.65 11.92
CA ALA A 296 -12.23 -17.55 11.88
C ALA A 296 -11.71 -16.96 13.19
N THR A 297 -10.74 -17.66 13.78
CA THR A 297 -10.03 -17.22 14.98
C THR A 297 -8.53 -17.10 14.74
N MET A 298 -8.09 -17.49 13.54
CA MET A 298 -6.70 -17.38 13.15
C MET A 298 -6.58 -17.31 11.63
N ASP A 299 -5.67 -16.49 11.15
CA ASP A 299 -5.22 -16.50 9.76
C ASP A 299 -3.77 -16.99 9.66
N LEU A 300 -3.53 -17.92 8.73
CA LEU A 300 -2.18 -18.31 8.36
C LEU A 300 -1.66 -17.31 7.32
N SER A 301 -0.88 -16.32 7.76
CA SER A 301 -0.32 -15.28 6.91
C SER A 301 1.11 -15.63 6.52
N VAL A 302 1.43 -15.58 5.23
CA VAL A 302 2.77 -15.87 4.69
C VAL A 302 3.23 -14.72 3.83
N VAL A 303 4.43 -14.22 4.10
CA VAL A 303 5.12 -13.22 3.27
C VAL A 303 6.38 -13.86 2.73
N VAL A 304 6.58 -13.73 1.43
CA VAL A 304 7.83 -14.02 0.73
C VAL A 304 8.39 -12.72 0.18
N VAL A 305 9.64 -12.41 0.51
CA VAL A 305 10.37 -11.26 -0.06
C VAL A 305 11.48 -11.80 -0.95
N VAL A 306 11.54 -11.33 -2.18
CA VAL A 306 12.50 -11.77 -3.21
C VAL A 306 13.31 -10.58 -3.67
N ASP A 307 14.64 -10.72 -3.66
CA ASP A 307 15.50 -9.80 -4.39
C ASP A 307 15.33 -10.05 -5.89
N THR A 308 14.56 -9.20 -6.57
CA THR A 308 14.32 -9.31 -8.02
C THR A 308 15.36 -8.57 -8.85
N GLY A 309 16.40 -8.00 -8.23
CA GLY A 309 17.36 -7.09 -8.86
C GLY A 309 16.81 -5.67 -9.09
N GLN A 310 15.59 -5.38 -8.62
CA GLN A 310 15.04 -4.04 -8.56
C GLN A 310 15.66 -3.24 -7.39
N VAL A 311 15.52 -1.91 -7.42
CA VAL A 311 15.97 -1.02 -6.33
C VAL A 311 15.36 -1.45 -4.98
N ARG A 312 14.09 -1.86 -5.01
CA ARG A 312 13.35 -2.41 -3.89
C ARG A 312 13.02 -3.88 -4.19
N PRO A 313 13.09 -4.79 -3.22
CA PRO A 313 12.70 -6.17 -3.43
C PRO A 313 11.20 -6.24 -3.75
N SER A 314 10.78 -7.38 -4.25
CA SER A 314 9.37 -7.67 -4.50
C SER A 314 8.86 -8.63 -3.44
N SER A 315 7.55 -8.61 -3.20
CA SER A 315 6.92 -9.52 -2.25
C SER A 315 5.74 -10.25 -2.85
N VAL A 316 5.57 -11.52 -2.46
CA VAL A 316 4.30 -12.23 -2.56
C VAL A 316 3.79 -12.46 -1.15
N TRP A 317 2.49 -12.33 -1.00
CA TRP A 317 1.84 -12.55 0.28
C TRP A 317 0.57 -13.39 0.07
N ILE A 318 0.27 -14.26 1.04
CA ILE A 318 -0.93 -15.10 1.05
C ILE A 318 -1.46 -15.25 2.48
N ASP A 319 -2.75 -15.02 2.70
CA ASP A 319 -3.48 -15.38 3.92
C ASP A 319 -4.59 -16.39 3.66
N ILE A 320 -4.75 -17.32 4.60
CA ILE A 320 -5.85 -18.29 4.56
C ILE A 320 -6.36 -18.51 6.00
N PRO A 321 -7.63 -18.19 6.27
CA PRO A 321 -8.25 -18.40 7.57
C PRO A 321 -8.24 -19.86 8.02
N ASN A 322 -8.24 -20.07 9.33
CA ASN A 322 -8.28 -21.39 9.95
C ASN A 322 -9.61 -22.12 9.76
N THR A 323 -10.66 -21.45 9.29
CA THR A 323 -11.90 -22.10 8.82
C THR A 323 -11.73 -22.75 7.43
N HIS A 324 -10.64 -22.43 6.73
CA HIS A 324 -10.36 -22.83 5.35
C HIS A 324 -9.03 -23.61 5.21
N GLN A 325 -8.60 -24.33 6.26
CA GLN A 325 -7.31 -25.04 6.30
C GLN A 325 -7.09 -26.06 5.18
N ARG A 326 -8.17 -26.54 4.55
CA ARG A 326 -8.08 -27.39 3.35
C ARG A 326 -7.28 -26.73 2.23
N TYR A 327 -7.14 -25.40 2.25
CA TYR A 327 -6.38 -24.60 1.29
C TYR A 327 -4.97 -24.23 1.76
N TRP A 328 -4.55 -24.53 3.00
CA TRP A 328 -3.22 -24.17 3.48
C TRP A 328 -2.07 -24.76 2.64
N SER A 329 -2.26 -25.92 2.02
CA SER A 329 -1.29 -26.48 1.06
C SER A 329 -1.00 -25.55 -0.15
N ASP A 330 -1.89 -24.59 -0.46
CA ASP A 330 -1.69 -23.61 -1.53
C ASP A 330 -0.51 -22.67 -1.23
N VAL A 331 -0.22 -22.40 0.05
CA VAL A 331 1.01 -21.72 0.48
C VAL A 331 2.23 -22.41 -0.11
N ASN A 332 2.33 -23.73 0.05
CA ASN A 332 3.48 -24.47 -0.47
C ASN A 332 3.51 -24.49 -2.01
N LYS A 333 2.36 -24.47 -2.69
CA LYS A 333 2.29 -24.40 -4.16
C LYS A 333 2.82 -23.06 -4.66
N ILE A 334 2.37 -21.96 -4.07
CA ILE A 334 2.85 -20.61 -4.41
C ILE A 334 4.34 -20.53 -4.17
N VAL A 335 4.82 -20.75 -2.95
CA VAL A 335 6.25 -20.59 -2.61
C VAL A 335 7.16 -21.42 -3.51
N ARG A 336 6.79 -22.66 -3.84
CA ARG A 336 7.59 -23.55 -4.73
C ARG A 336 7.55 -23.17 -6.20
N SER A 337 6.52 -22.43 -6.63
CA SER A 337 6.33 -22.06 -8.04
C SER A 337 6.89 -20.68 -8.38
N LEU A 338 7.38 -19.94 -7.38
CA LEU A 338 7.92 -18.60 -7.55
C LEU A 338 9.09 -18.58 -8.52
N GLN A 339 9.07 -17.60 -9.41
CA GLN A 339 10.11 -17.28 -10.38
C GLN A 339 10.27 -15.77 -10.49
N VAL A 340 11.50 -15.31 -10.65
CA VAL A 340 11.77 -13.93 -11.08
C VAL A 340 11.67 -13.86 -12.60
N VAL A 341 10.93 -12.87 -13.09
CA VAL A 341 10.80 -12.55 -14.52
C VAL A 341 11.45 -11.21 -14.82
N SER A 342 11.88 -11.00 -16.07
CA SER A 342 12.61 -9.81 -16.53
C SER A 342 11.68 -8.67 -16.93
#